data_AF-A0A8H6V9X6-F1
#
_entry.id   AF-A0A8H6V9X6-F1
#
_cell.length_a   1.000
_cell.length_b   1.000
_cell.length_c   1.000
_cell.angle_alpha   90.00
_cell.angle_beta   90.00
_cell.angle_gamma   90.00
#
_symmetry.space_group_name_H-M   'P 1'
#
loop_
_entity.id
_entity.type
_entity.pdbx_description
1 polymer ?
#
loop_
_entity_poly.entity_id
_entity_poly.type
_entity_poly.pdbx_seq_one_letter_code
_entity_poly.pdbx_strand_id
1 'polypeptide(L)'
;MATTPAGRMLARQLQQMQQDKDIPGISCGLVDNNVFEWEVMLMISDDVKLYGGGFFRARLSFPPEYPHMPPKMKFESPVFHPNIYPNGEVCISILHPPEEDKYGYESAAERWSPVQTPETILLSVISMLSSPNDESPANVEAARLWREDPAEFKKRVRKCVRESLGED
;
A
#
# COMPACT_ATOMS: atom_id res chain seq x y z
N MET A 1 -12.42 10.03 20.38
CA MET A 1 -13.66 9.34 19.96
C MET A 1 -14.09 9.89 18.61
N ALA A 2 -14.45 9.01 17.67
CA ALA A 2 -14.80 9.39 16.29
C ALA A 2 -16.17 10.08 16.23
N THR A 3 -16.19 11.40 16.09
CA THR A 3 -17.42 12.21 16.09
C THR A 3 -18.02 12.41 14.70
N THR A 4 -17.21 12.31 13.65
CA THR A 4 -17.64 12.53 12.26
C THR A 4 -18.19 11.23 11.62
N PRO A 5 -19.03 11.32 10.57
CA PRO A 5 -19.43 10.15 9.79
C PRO A 5 -18.24 9.34 9.27
N ALA A 6 -17.23 10.02 8.71
CA ALA A 6 -15.98 9.41 8.25
C ALA A 6 -15.26 8.65 9.36
N GLY A 7 -15.08 9.28 10.52
CA GLY A 7 -14.41 8.63 11.65
C GLY A 7 -15.17 7.40 12.17
N ARG A 8 -16.52 7.45 12.21
CA ARG A 8 -17.33 6.29 12.61
C ARG A 8 -17.22 5.14 11.62
N MET A 9 -17.16 5.44 10.33
CA MET A 9 -16.92 4.44 9.27
C MET A 9 -15.54 3.80 9.42
N LEU A 10 -14.50 4.61 9.59
CA LEU A 10 -13.13 4.13 9.79
C LEU A 10 -13.01 3.26 11.04
N ALA A 11 -13.59 3.67 12.17
CA ALA A 11 -13.60 2.86 13.39
C ALA A 11 -14.23 1.48 13.16
N ARG A 12 -15.34 1.41 12.41
CA ARG A 12 -15.99 0.14 12.05
C ARG A 12 -15.13 -0.70 11.11
N GLN A 13 -14.51 -0.10 10.10
CA GLN A 13 -13.64 -0.80 9.16
C GLN A 13 -12.39 -1.34 9.85
N LEU A 14 -11.81 -0.59 10.79
CA LEU A 14 -10.68 -1.06 11.61
C LEU A 14 -11.08 -2.28 12.44
N GLN A 15 -12.22 -2.20 13.12
CA GLN A 15 -12.73 -3.30 13.92
C GLN A 15 -12.97 -4.55 13.06
N GLN A 16 -13.53 -4.38 11.86
CA GLN A 16 -13.72 -5.49 10.92
C GLN A 16 -12.39 -6.14 10.57
N MET A 17 -11.39 -5.36 10.15
CA MET A 17 -10.07 -5.88 9.79
C MET A 17 -9.35 -6.57 10.95
N GLN A 18 -9.50 -6.08 12.18
CA GLN A 18 -8.89 -6.69 13.36
C GLN A 18 -9.55 -8.00 13.79
N GLN A 19 -10.81 -8.22 13.37
CA GLN A 19 -11.57 -9.44 13.65
C GLN A 19 -11.52 -10.44 12.50
N ASP A 20 -11.12 -9.99 11.31
CA ASP A 20 -11.05 -10.80 10.12
C ASP A 20 -9.90 -11.81 10.22
N LYS A 21 -10.22 -13.08 9.97
CA LYS A 21 -9.24 -14.18 9.97
C LYS A 21 -8.84 -14.61 8.56
N ASP A 22 -9.54 -14.10 7.55
CA ASP A 22 -9.39 -14.50 6.15
C ASP A 22 -8.37 -13.62 5.41
N ILE A 23 -7.78 -12.64 6.10
CA ILE A 23 -6.74 -11.73 5.58
C ILE A 23 -5.39 -12.04 6.25
N PRO A 24 -4.74 -13.17 5.91
CA PRO A 24 -3.47 -13.54 6.52
C PRO A 24 -2.40 -12.52 6.16
N GLY A 25 -1.52 -12.21 7.12
CA GLY A 25 -0.36 -11.38 6.86
C GLY A 25 -0.60 -9.88 7.01
N ILE A 26 -1.78 -9.43 7.44
CA ILE A 26 -2.08 -8.01 7.66
C ILE A 26 -2.39 -7.76 9.13
N SER A 27 -1.72 -6.79 9.74
CA SER A 27 -2.05 -6.27 11.06
C SER A 27 -2.20 -4.75 10.99
N CYS A 28 -3.19 -4.19 11.69
CA CYS A 28 -3.46 -2.76 11.68
C CYS A 28 -3.86 -2.22 13.06
N GLY A 29 -3.48 -0.97 13.33
CA GLY A 29 -3.77 -0.26 14.56
C GLY A 29 -3.80 1.25 14.35
N LEU A 30 -4.20 2.00 15.38
CA LEU A 30 -4.23 3.46 15.32
C LEU A 30 -2.91 4.05 15.78
N VAL A 31 -2.48 5.10 15.09
CA VAL A 31 -1.39 5.97 15.54
C VAL A 31 -2.00 7.01 16.48
N ASP A 32 -1.45 7.14 17.69
CA ASP A 32 -1.85 8.15 18.69
C ASP A 32 -3.37 8.22 18.98
N ASN A 33 -4.06 7.08 18.90
CA ASN A 33 -5.52 6.98 19.02
C ASN A 33 -6.32 7.84 18.02
N ASN A 34 -5.69 8.24 16.90
CA ASN A 34 -6.34 8.97 15.82
C ASN A 34 -6.92 8.00 14.79
N VAL A 35 -8.24 7.98 14.64
CA VAL A 35 -8.95 7.09 13.71
C VAL A 35 -8.64 7.38 12.22
N PHE A 36 -8.04 8.53 11.91
CA PHE A 36 -7.61 8.91 10.56
C PHE A 36 -6.16 8.56 10.26
N GLU A 37 -5.39 8.02 11.22
CA GLU A 37 -3.99 7.65 11.03
C GLU A 37 -3.78 6.22 11.50
N TRP A 38 -3.55 5.31 10.55
CA TRP A 38 -3.38 3.90 10.84
C TRP A 38 -1.94 3.49 10.59
N GLU A 39 -1.46 2.62 11.47
CA GLU A 39 -0.26 1.85 11.26
C GLU A 39 -0.63 0.47 10.74
N VAL A 40 0.09 0.01 9.72
CA VAL A 40 -0.11 -1.28 9.09
C VAL A 40 1.21 -2.03 9.07
N MET A 41 1.16 -3.30 9.46
CA MET A 41 2.23 -4.26 9.26
C MET A 41 1.83 -5.28 8.21
N LEU A 42 2.58 -5.34 7.12
CA LEU A 42 2.41 -6.33 6.05
C LEU A 42 3.46 -7.43 6.16
N MET A 43 3.02 -8.64 6.46
CA MET A 43 3.82 -9.86 6.49
C MET A 43 3.60 -10.58 5.16
N ILE A 44 4.59 -10.47 4.28
CA ILE A 44 4.45 -10.90 2.89
C ILE A 44 4.69 -12.41 2.79
N SER A 45 3.67 -13.14 2.30
CA SER A 45 3.76 -14.58 2.02
C SER A 45 4.89 -14.90 1.04
N ASP A 46 5.49 -16.07 1.18
CA ASP A 46 6.54 -16.59 0.29
C ASP A 46 6.06 -16.76 -1.18
N ASP A 47 4.75 -16.84 -1.39
CA ASP A 47 4.14 -16.87 -2.74
C ASP A 47 4.43 -15.58 -3.53
N VAL A 48 4.64 -14.45 -2.85
CA VAL A 48 5.09 -13.19 -3.45
C VAL A 48 6.60 -13.25 -3.65
N LYS A 49 7.03 -14.01 -4.67
CA LYS A 49 8.42 -14.49 -4.88
C LYS A 49 9.56 -13.51 -4.63
N LEU A 50 9.38 -12.21 -4.84
CA LEU A 50 10.45 -11.22 -4.63
C LEU A 50 10.47 -10.67 -3.20
N TYR A 51 9.31 -10.41 -2.62
CA TYR A 51 9.13 -9.73 -1.34
C TYR A 51 8.79 -10.69 -0.18
N GLY A 52 8.55 -11.96 -0.48
CA GLY A 52 8.20 -13.01 0.48
C GLY A 52 9.20 -13.12 1.64
N GLY A 53 8.65 -13.27 2.83
CA GLY A 53 9.36 -13.25 4.12
C GLY A 53 9.57 -11.84 4.70
N GLY A 54 9.20 -10.78 3.98
CA GLY A 54 9.35 -9.40 4.44
C GLY A 54 8.25 -8.93 5.39
N PHE A 55 8.61 -8.02 6.30
CA PHE A 55 7.73 -7.39 7.30
C PHE A 55 7.74 -5.88 7.09
N PHE A 56 6.87 -5.36 6.22
CA PHE A 56 6.90 -3.95 5.81
C PHE A 56 5.90 -3.10 6.59
N ARG A 57 6.41 -2.13 7.35
CA ARG A 57 5.61 -1.16 8.10
C ARG A 57 5.16 -0.06 7.16
N ALA A 58 3.90 0.33 7.25
CA ALA A 58 3.31 1.39 6.49
C ALA A 58 2.34 2.22 7.33
N ARG A 59 2.11 3.46 6.89
CA ARG A 59 1.08 4.35 7.41
C ARG A 59 0.00 4.57 6.36
N LEU A 60 -1.26 4.47 6.79
CA LEU A 60 -2.44 4.92 6.04
C LEU A 60 -2.98 6.19 6.69
N SER A 61 -3.00 7.28 5.93
CA SER A 61 -3.49 8.59 6.36
C SER A 61 -4.76 8.94 5.60
N PHE A 62 -5.88 9.01 6.31
CA PHE A 62 -7.21 9.20 5.73
C PHE A 62 -7.61 10.69 5.72
N PRO A 63 -8.17 11.20 4.61
CA PRO A 63 -8.67 12.56 4.58
C PRO A 63 -9.99 12.70 5.36
N PRO A 64 -10.33 13.91 5.84
CA PRO A 64 -11.65 14.19 6.42
C PRO A 64 -12.83 13.86 5.49
N GLU A 65 -12.61 13.93 4.18
CA GLU A 65 -13.58 13.64 3.12
C GLU A 65 -13.79 12.14 2.86
N TYR A 66 -13.05 11.25 3.55
CA TYR A 66 -13.24 9.81 3.41
C TYR A 66 -14.70 9.39 3.66
N PRO A 67 -15.31 8.53 2.82
CA PRO A 67 -14.72 7.74 1.73
C PRO A 67 -14.77 8.39 0.34
N HIS A 68 -15.09 9.68 0.21
CA HIS A 68 -15.15 10.34 -1.10
C HIS A 68 -13.77 10.56 -1.71
N MET A 69 -12.74 10.75 -0.87
CA MET A 69 -11.34 10.83 -1.26
C MET A 69 -10.54 9.63 -0.70
N PRO A 70 -9.55 9.11 -1.45
CA PRO A 70 -8.73 8.00 -1.00
C PRO A 70 -7.81 8.41 0.15
N PRO A 71 -7.39 7.46 1.01
CA PRO A 71 -6.25 7.69 1.88
C PRO A 71 -4.94 7.80 1.08
N LYS A 72 -3.88 8.26 1.74
CA LYS A 72 -2.50 8.06 1.28
C LYS A 72 -1.91 6.87 2.01
N MET A 73 -1.11 6.06 1.29
CA MET A 73 -0.31 5.00 1.89
C MET A 73 1.18 5.28 1.70
N LYS A 74 1.95 5.13 2.77
CA LYS A 74 3.41 5.27 2.74
C LYS A 74 4.07 4.15 3.52
N PHE A 75 5.02 3.45 2.90
CA PHE A 75 5.92 2.56 3.62
C PHE A 75 6.88 3.37 4.49
N GLU A 76 7.01 2.95 5.75
CA GLU A 76 8.02 3.43 6.69
C GLU A 76 9.29 2.58 6.62
N SER A 77 9.14 1.29 6.30
CA SER A 77 10.26 0.41 5.95
C SER A 77 10.78 0.73 4.54
N PRO A 78 12.09 0.59 4.26
CA PRO A 78 12.61 0.69 2.90
C PRO A 78 11.98 -0.36 1.98
N VAL A 79 11.42 0.07 0.85
CA VAL A 79 10.91 -0.83 -0.19
C VAL A 79 11.39 -0.34 -1.55
N PHE A 80 12.01 -1.22 -2.32
CA PHE A 80 12.48 -0.92 -3.67
C PHE A 80 11.50 -1.50 -4.70
N HIS A 81 10.61 -0.67 -5.26
CA HIS A 81 9.54 -1.11 -6.16
C HIS A 81 9.20 -0.04 -7.23
N PRO A 82 8.85 -0.40 -8.48
CA PRO A 82 8.47 0.57 -9.53
C PRO A 82 7.34 1.52 -9.15
N ASN A 83 6.33 1.03 -8.42
CA ASN A 83 5.16 1.81 -7.98
C ASN A 83 5.28 2.40 -6.56
N ILE A 84 6.48 2.45 -5.97
CA ILE A 84 6.72 3.08 -4.66
C ILE A 84 7.78 4.16 -4.83
N TYR A 85 7.43 5.41 -4.51
CA TYR A 85 8.36 6.54 -4.57
C TYR A 85 9.53 6.33 -3.60
N PRO A 86 10.70 6.95 -3.84
CA PRO A 86 11.84 6.88 -2.91
C PRO A 86 11.53 7.35 -1.49
N ASN A 87 10.49 8.17 -1.30
CA ASN A 87 10.02 8.64 0.00
C ASN A 87 9.08 7.64 0.72
N GLY A 88 8.78 6.49 0.10
CA GLY A 88 7.91 5.43 0.58
C GLY A 88 6.44 5.54 0.14
N GLU A 89 6.00 6.63 -0.49
CA GLU A 89 4.61 6.78 -0.94
C GLU A 89 4.26 5.76 -2.03
N VAL A 90 3.10 5.12 -1.89
CA VAL A 90 2.59 4.12 -2.83
C VAL A 90 1.77 4.79 -3.93
N CYS A 91 2.01 4.40 -5.18
CA CYS A 91 1.36 4.97 -6.36
C CYS A 91 0.67 3.87 -7.17
N ILE A 92 -0.60 3.60 -6.85
CA ILE A 92 -1.47 2.65 -7.56
C ILE A 92 -2.85 3.26 -7.78
N SER A 93 -3.53 2.84 -8.84
CA SER A 93 -4.80 3.40 -9.30
C SER A 93 -5.87 3.52 -8.22
N ILE A 94 -6.03 2.51 -7.35
CA ILE A 94 -7.00 2.53 -6.24
C ILE A 94 -6.77 3.70 -5.25
N LEU A 95 -5.57 4.27 -5.20
CA LEU A 95 -5.24 5.44 -4.37
C LEU A 95 -5.31 6.77 -5.13
N HIS A 96 -5.60 6.74 -6.44
CA HIS A 96 -5.78 7.95 -7.24
C HIS A 96 -7.19 8.52 -7.05
N PRO A 97 -7.33 9.85 -6.90
CA PRO A 97 -8.63 10.49 -6.79
C PRO A 97 -9.57 10.13 -7.95
N PRO A 98 -10.90 10.19 -7.74
CA PRO A 98 -11.92 9.81 -8.75
C PRO A 98 -12.04 10.77 -9.95
N GLU A 99 -11.08 11.68 -10.13
CA GLU A 99 -11.06 12.64 -11.24
C GLU A 99 -10.84 11.94 -12.58
N GLU A 100 -11.25 12.57 -13.69
CA GLU A 100 -10.94 12.06 -15.03
C GLU A 100 -9.42 12.03 -15.23
N ASP A 101 -8.90 10.89 -15.68
CA ASP A 101 -7.49 10.78 -16.01
C ASP A 101 -7.21 11.64 -17.25
N LYS A 102 -6.55 12.79 -17.03
CA LYS A 102 -6.18 13.73 -18.09
C LYS A 102 -5.37 13.06 -19.20
N TYR A 103 -4.63 11.99 -18.88
CA TYR A 103 -3.78 11.29 -19.83
C TYR A 103 -4.35 9.94 -20.32
N GLY A 104 -5.47 9.50 -19.75
CA GLY A 104 -6.21 8.30 -20.17
C GLY A 104 -5.46 6.98 -19.98
N TYR A 105 -4.52 6.91 -19.04
CA TYR A 105 -3.82 5.67 -18.67
C TYR A 105 -4.70 4.75 -17.82
N GLU A 106 -5.64 5.30 -17.05
CA GLU A 106 -6.47 4.56 -16.12
C GLU A 106 -7.96 4.75 -16.41
N SER A 107 -8.73 3.67 -16.32
CA SER A 107 -10.19 3.77 -16.32
C SER A 107 -10.69 4.28 -14.96
N ALA A 108 -11.82 4.99 -14.96
CA ALA A 108 -12.47 5.44 -13.71
C ALA A 108 -12.83 4.26 -12.77
N ALA A 109 -12.98 3.05 -13.30
CA ALA A 109 -13.26 1.84 -12.53
C ALA A 109 -12.03 1.31 -11.77
N GLU A 110 -10.81 1.65 -12.21
CA GLU A 110 -9.56 1.28 -11.54
C GLU A 110 -9.18 2.29 -10.46
N ARG A 111 -9.77 3.50 -10.50
CA ARG A 111 -9.51 4.57 -9.54
C ARG A 111 -10.29 4.41 -8.23
N TRP A 112 -9.99 5.27 -7.26
CA TRP A 112 -10.70 5.29 -6.00
C TRP A 112 -12.21 5.45 -6.19
N SER A 113 -12.98 4.66 -5.46
CA SER A 113 -14.42 4.86 -5.33
C SER A 113 -14.85 4.59 -3.88
N PRO A 114 -15.94 5.21 -3.39
CA PRO A 114 -16.38 5.07 -2.00
C PRO A 114 -16.75 3.65 -1.55
N VAL A 115 -16.81 2.68 -2.46
CA VAL A 115 -17.05 1.26 -2.15
C VAL A 115 -15.79 0.53 -1.70
N GLN A 116 -14.61 1.10 -1.99
CA GLN A 116 -13.32 0.54 -1.57
C GLN A 116 -13.10 0.73 -0.06
N THR A 117 -12.31 -0.16 0.53
CA THR A 117 -12.04 -0.20 1.96
C THR A 117 -10.53 -0.22 2.22
N PRO A 118 -10.06 0.02 3.46
CA PRO A 118 -8.65 -0.15 3.79
C PRO A 118 -8.14 -1.56 3.47
N GLU A 119 -8.98 -2.58 3.64
CA GLU A 119 -8.68 -3.94 3.23
C GLU A 119 -8.44 -4.07 1.72
N THR A 120 -9.34 -3.55 0.87
CA THR A 120 -9.17 -3.67 -0.59
C THR A 120 -7.93 -2.92 -1.07
N ILE A 121 -7.56 -1.81 -0.42
CA ILE A 121 -6.28 -1.11 -0.64
C ILE A 121 -5.10 -2.03 -0.34
N LEU A 122 -5.05 -2.64 0.83
CA LEU A 122 -3.89 -3.45 1.22
C LEU A 122 -3.77 -4.74 0.40
N LEU A 123 -4.89 -5.36 0.03
CA LEU A 123 -4.91 -6.48 -0.93
C LEU A 123 -4.35 -6.05 -2.30
N SER A 124 -4.71 -4.85 -2.77
CA SER A 124 -4.16 -4.29 -4.02
C SER A 124 -2.65 -4.03 -3.92
N VAL A 125 -2.15 -3.62 -2.75
CA VAL A 125 -0.71 -3.44 -2.52
C VAL A 125 0.04 -4.77 -2.51
N ILE A 126 -0.51 -5.83 -1.90
CA ILE A 126 0.09 -7.17 -1.95
C ILE A 126 0.10 -7.71 -3.39
N SER A 127 -0.98 -7.48 -4.14
CA SER A 127 -1.05 -7.82 -5.57
C SER A 127 0.02 -7.07 -6.39
N MET A 128 0.16 -5.76 -6.14
CA MET A 128 1.18 -4.92 -6.77
C MET A 128 2.60 -5.45 -6.49
N LEU A 129 2.93 -5.84 -5.25
CA LEU A 129 4.23 -6.43 -4.92
C LEU A 129 4.51 -7.73 -5.70
N SER A 130 3.47 -8.47 -6.07
CA SER A 130 3.57 -9.71 -6.86
C SER A 130 3.79 -9.44 -8.35
N SER A 131 3.29 -8.31 -8.87
CA SER A 131 3.32 -7.98 -10.29
C SER A 131 3.48 -6.47 -10.47
N PRO A 132 4.74 -5.97 -10.53
CA PRO A 132 5.00 -4.55 -10.70
C PRO A 132 4.41 -4.01 -12.00
N ASN A 133 3.77 -2.84 -11.96
CA ASN A 133 3.32 -2.12 -13.15
C ASN A 133 4.40 -1.09 -13.56
N ASP A 134 4.91 -1.18 -14.79
CA ASP A 134 5.98 -0.34 -15.30
C ASP A 134 5.55 0.70 -16.35
N GLU A 135 4.24 0.85 -16.60
CA GLU A 135 3.66 1.82 -17.54
C GLU A 135 3.77 3.25 -17.03
N SER A 136 3.63 3.47 -15.72
CA SER A 136 3.76 4.77 -15.05
C SER A 136 4.48 4.64 -13.70
N PRO A 137 5.81 4.46 -13.70
CA PRO A 137 6.55 4.14 -12.49
C PRO A 137 6.79 5.37 -11.60
N ALA A 138 6.50 5.23 -10.31
CA ALA A 138 6.89 6.17 -9.26
C ALA A 138 8.40 6.16 -8.99
N ASN A 139 9.08 5.04 -9.27
CA ASN A 139 10.52 4.87 -9.15
C ASN A 139 11.11 4.40 -10.48
N VAL A 140 11.67 5.35 -11.21
CA VAL A 140 12.26 5.15 -12.54
C VAL A 140 13.45 4.18 -12.49
N GLU A 141 14.26 4.22 -11.43
CA GLU A 141 15.39 3.29 -11.30
C GLU A 141 14.90 1.86 -11.09
N ALA A 142 13.92 1.66 -10.21
CA ALA A 142 13.32 0.35 -9.97
C ALA A 142 12.67 -0.21 -11.24
N ALA A 143 11.96 0.63 -12.00
CA ALA A 143 11.37 0.23 -13.28
C ALA A 143 12.43 -0.11 -14.34
N ARG A 144 13.52 0.65 -14.42
CA ARG A 144 14.63 0.36 -15.32
C ARG A 144 15.29 -0.97 -14.98
N LEU A 145 15.63 -1.20 -13.71
CA LEU A 145 16.24 -2.46 -13.27
C LEU A 145 15.27 -3.64 -13.46
N TRP A 146 13.97 -3.45 -13.23
CA TRP A 146 12.97 -4.48 -13.51
C TRP A 146 13.01 -4.97 -14.96
N ARG A 147 13.19 -4.05 -15.93
CA ARG A 147 13.26 -4.38 -17.37
C ARG A 147 14.64 -4.85 -17.83
N GLU A 148 15.69 -4.18 -17.39
CA GLU A 148 17.04 -4.30 -17.98
C GLU A 148 17.99 -5.16 -17.14
N ASP A 149 17.80 -5.23 -15.83
CA ASP A 149 18.66 -6.00 -14.92
C ASP A 149 17.86 -6.64 -13.75
N PRO A 150 17.09 -7.71 -14.04
CA PRO A 150 16.28 -8.38 -13.03
C PRO A 150 17.10 -8.97 -11.87
N ALA A 151 18.39 -9.23 -12.10
CA ALA A 151 19.28 -9.78 -11.09
C ALA A 151 19.63 -8.74 -10.03
N GLU A 152 20.04 -7.53 -10.44
CA GLU A 152 20.27 -6.42 -9.52
C GLU A 152 18.96 -5.95 -8.88
N PHE A 153 17.84 -5.92 -9.62
CA PHE A 153 16.51 -5.65 -9.05
C PHE A 153 16.20 -6.60 -7.89
N LYS A 154 16.31 -7.92 -8.13
CA LYS A 154 16.08 -8.95 -7.11
C LYS A 154 17.01 -8.77 -5.92
N LYS A 155 18.29 -8.45 -6.15
CA LYS A 155 19.27 -8.24 -5.07
C LYS A 155 18.88 -7.06 -4.18
N ARG A 156 18.43 -5.94 -4.75
CA ARG A 156 17.95 -4.77 -3.98
C ARG A 156 16.68 -5.06 -3.20
N VAL A 157 15.70 -5.71 -3.83
CA VAL A 157 14.48 -6.15 -3.14
C VAL A 157 14.81 -7.07 -1.96
N ARG A 158 15.71 -8.04 -2.15
CA ARG A 158 16.12 -8.96 -1.08
C ARG A 158 16.90 -8.26 0.04
N LYS A 159 17.56 -7.13 -0.23
CA LYS A 159 18.14 -6.27 0.81
C LYS A 159 17.03 -5.66 1.66
N CYS A 160 16.01 -5.06 1.03
CA CYS A 160 14.84 -4.51 1.73
C CYS A 160 14.12 -5.56 2.59
N VAL A 161 13.97 -6.80 2.10
CA VAL A 161 13.38 -7.90 2.88
C VAL A 161 14.17 -8.17 4.16
N ARG A 162 15.51 -8.25 4.09
CA ARG A 162 16.35 -8.46 5.28
C ARG A 162 16.30 -7.28 6.26
N GLU A 163 16.39 -6.06 5.74
CA GLU A 163 16.28 -4.84 6.57
C GLU A 163 14.93 -4.77 7.28
N SER A 164 13.85 -5.24 6.64
CA SER A 164 12.53 -5.31 7.26
C SER A 164 12.44 -6.24 8.48
N LEU A 165 13.37 -7.19 8.60
CA LEU A 165 13.50 -8.11 9.73
C LEU A 165 14.37 -7.55 10.87
N GLY A 166 14.96 -6.36 10.70
CA GLY A 166 15.92 -5.79 11.62
C GLY A 166 17.34 -6.36 11.49
N GLU A 167 17.66 -6.97 10.34
CA GLU A 167 19.02 -7.38 10.00
C GLU A 167 19.75 -6.19 9.32
N ASP A 168 20.83 -5.71 9.94
CA ASP A 168 21.72 -4.66 9.42
C ASP A 168 22.65 -5.16 8.29
#